data_AF-A0A2N1Z9U4-F1
#
_entry.id   AF-A0A2N1Z9U4-F1
#
_cell.length_a   1.000
_cell.length_b   1.000
_cell.length_c   1.000
_cell.angle_alpha   90.00
_cell.angle_beta   90.00
_cell.angle_gamma   90.00
#
_symmetry.space_group_name_H-M   'P 1'
#
loop_
_entity.id
_entity.type
_entity.pdbx_description
1 polymer ?
#
loop_
_entity_poly.entity_id
_entity_poly.type
_entity_poly.pdbx_seq_one_letter_code
_entity_poly.pdbx_strand_id
1 'polypeptide(L)'
;MRAWWDDRLVAGRYLRAEGRLLLIDDARDVTGQQVEMQIACSELVGLVGEYRPAEGVPVGCRVHLMHEAPVLDEMQRVTAYKTRAEVAVIEVGRPQPGDQLVVDGELYNVTDYADDTDDGVVRGLWLERP
;
A
#
# COMPACT_ATOMS: atom_id res chain seq x y z
N MET A 1 4.22 16.13 -11.97
CA MET A 1 3.76 17.24 -11.09
C MET A 1 4.83 18.33 -11.07
N ARG A 2 4.47 19.58 -10.78
CA ARG A 2 5.42 20.69 -10.53
C ARG A 2 5.12 21.30 -9.16
N ALA A 3 6.15 21.71 -8.44
CA ALA A 3 6.04 22.37 -7.15
C ALA A 3 7.16 23.40 -6.98
N TRP A 4 6.97 24.34 -6.04
CA TRP A 4 8.07 25.17 -5.57
C TRP A 4 9.19 24.29 -5.02
N TRP A 5 10.42 24.77 -5.15
CA TRP A 5 11.56 24.04 -4.59
C TRP A 5 11.41 23.87 -3.08
N ASP A 6 11.66 22.64 -2.62
CA ASP A 6 11.62 22.25 -1.22
C ASP A 6 12.51 21.00 -1.05
N ASP A 7 13.50 21.08 -0.17
CA ASP A 7 14.47 20.01 0.08
C ASP A 7 13.86 18.75 0.71
N ARG A 8 12.61 18.83 1.19
CA ARG A 8 11.87 17.68 1.72
C ARG A 8 11.21 16.83 0.64
N LEU A 9 11.09 17.35 -0.59
CA LEU A 9 10.49 16.65 -1.73
C LEU A 9 11.53 15.72 -2.37
N VAL A 10 11.71 14.55 -1.75
CA VAL A 10 12.70 13.54 -2.17
C VAL A 10 12.03 12.20 -2.48
N ALA A 11 12.67 11.41 -3.34
CA ALA A 11 12.22 10.07 -3.67
C ALA A 11 12.03 9.19 -2.41
N GLY A 12 11.00 8.34 -2.43
CA GLY A 12 10.59 7.51 -1.30
C GLY A 12 9.72 8.20 -0.25
N ARG A 13 9.48 9.53 -0.37
CA ARG A 13 8.50 10.24 0.47
C ARG A 13 7.10 10.15 -0.11
N TYR A 14 6.11 10.48 0.71
CA TYR A 14 4.71 10.47 0.33
C TYR A 14 4.14 11.88 0.31
N LEU A 15 3.23 12.13 -0.64
CA LEU A 15 2.41 13.33 -0.71
C LEU A 15 0.94 12.94 -0.51
N ARG A 16 0.22 13.76 0.25
CA ARG A 16 -1.24 13.67 0.38
C ARG A 16 -1.87 14.92 -0.20
N ALA A 17 -2.77 14.75 -1.16
CA ALA A 17 -3.49 15.85 -1.79
C ALA A 17 -4.88 15.36 -2.22
N GLU A 18 -5.95 16.07 -1.79
CA GLU A 18 -7.33 15.78 -2.22
C GLU A 18 -7.75 14.31 -2.06
N GLY A 19 -7.35 13.67 -0.96
CA GLY A 19 -7.66 12.26 -0.71
C GLY A 19 -6.82 11.27 -1.53
N ARG A 20 -5.84 11.73 -2.29
CA ARG A 20 -4.87 10.90 -3.01
C ARG A 20 -3.62 10.68 -2.15
N LEU A 21 -2.98 9.52 -2.34
CA LEU A 21 -1.72 9.18 -1.73
C LEU A 21 -0.71 8.89 -2.84
N LEU A 22 0.35 9.69 -2.91
CA LEU A 22 1.34 9.65 -3.98
C LEU A 22 2.70 9.29 -3.37
N LEU A 23 3.36 8.27 -3.89
CA LEU A 23 4.76 7.99 -3.65
C LEU A 23 5.60 8.86 -4.60
N ILE A 24 6.60 9.56 -4.10
CA ILE A 24 7.56 10.27 -4.94
C ILE A 24 8.56 9.25 -5.48
N ASP A 25 8.55 9.04 -6.79
CA ASP A 25 9.52 8.15 -7.46
C ASP A 25 10.81 8.90 -7.78
N ASP A 26 10.69 10.17 -8.15
CA ASP A 26 11.80 11.03 -8.55
C ASP A 26 11.43 12.52 -8.38
N ALA A 27 12.41 13.33 -8.00
CA ALA A 27 12.26 14.77 -7.82
C ALA A 27 13.52 15.50 -8.27
N ARG A 28 13.37 16.45 -9.20
CA ARG A 28 14.51 17.15 -9.82
C ARG A 28 14.26 18.64 -9.94
N ASP A 29 15.25 19.42 -9.53
CA ASP A 29 15.39 20.82 -9.94
C ASP A 29 16.09 20.84 -11.31
N VAL A 30 15.31 21.04 -12.36
CA VAL A 30 15.80 20.99 -13.75
C VAL A 30 16.71 22.18 -14.08
N THR A 31 16.49 23.33 -13.43
CA THR A 31 17.27 24.55 -13.71
C THR A 31 18.46 24.71 -12.78
N GLY A 32 18.46 24.00 -11.64
CA GLY A 32 19.48 24.11 -10.58
C GLY A 32 19.40 25.42 -9.80
N GLN A 33 18.32 26.20 -9.97
CA GLN A 33 18.16 27.52 -9.37
C GLN A 33 17.37 27.50 -8.06
N GLN A 34 16.91 26.33 -7.62
CA GLN A 34 16.12 26.14 -6.40
C GLN A 34 14.85 27.00 -6.37
N VAL A 35 14.22 27.16 -7.54
CA VAL A 35 12.94 27.88 -7.66
C VAL A 35 11.78 26.89 -7.80
N GLU A 36 11.92 25.92 -8.70
CA GLU A 36 10.85 24.97 -9.03
C GLU A 36 11.42 23.57 -9.21
N MET A 37 10.62 22.56 -8.89
CA MET A 37 10.98 21.16 -9.04
C MET A 37 9.94 20.42 -9.88
N GLN A 38 10.44 19.52 -10.73
CA GLN A 38 9.62 18.53 -11.42
C GLN A 38 9.62 17.24 -10.59
N ILE A 39 8.43 16.69 -10.36
CA ILE A 39 8.24 15.51 -9.49
C ILE A 39 7.47 14.45 -10.27
N ALA A 40 8.02 13.23 -10.31
CA ALA A 40 7.36 12.02 -10.76
C ALA A 40 6.80 11.27 -9.55
N CYS A 41 5.56 10.79 -9.67
CA CYS A 41 4.91 10.08 -8.58
C CYS A 41 4.07 8.92 -9.09
N SER A 42 4.05 7.86 -8.29
CA SER A 42 3.15 6.73 -8.41
C SER A 42 2.01 6.90 -7.42
N GLU A 43 0.78 6.73 -7.86
CA GLU A 43 -0.39 6.86 -6.99
C GLU A 43 -0.75 5.52 -6.36
N LEU A 44 -0.87 5.51 -5.04
CA LEU A 44 -1.39 4.37 -4.30
C LEU A 44 -2.91 4.43 -4.33
N VAL A 45 -3.50 3.58 -5.18
CA VAL A 45 -4.93 3.46 -5.40
C VAL A 45 -5.47 2.18 -4.76
N GLY A 46 -6.74 2.18 -4.39
CA GLY A 46 -7.41 1.02 -3.80
C GLY A 46 -8.82 1.34 -3.35
N LEU A 47 -9.53 0.31 -2.91
CA LEU A 47 -10.82 0.45 -2.25
C LEU A 47 -10.62 1.10 -0.87
N VAL A 48 -11.63 1.83 -0.41
CA VAL A 48 -11.64 2.37 0.95
C VAL A 48 -11.85 1.22 1.91
N GLY A 49 -10.92 1.05 2.85
CA GLY A 49 -11.00 0.05 3.89
C GLY A 49 -10.63 0.60 5.25
N GLU A 50 -10.77 -0.27 6.25
CA GLU A 50 -10.34 -0.04 7.62
C GLU A 50 -9.47 -1.21 8.05
N TYR A 51 -8.24 -0.91 8.44
CA TYR A 51 -7.33 -1.86 9.07
C TYR A 51 -7.53 -1.84 10.58
N ARG A 52 -7.72 -3.03 11.15
CA ARG A 52 -8.00 -3.26 12.56
C ARG A 52 -6.91 -4.15 13.15
N PRO A 53 -5.89 -3.58 13.80
CA PRO A 53 -4.90 -4.39 14.48
C PRO A 53 -5.53 -5.09 15.69
N ALA A 54 -5.01 -6.26 16.04
CA ALA A 54 -5.40 -6.99 17.25
C ALA A 54 -5.16 -6.15 18.51
N GLU A 55 -4.10 -5.35 18.50
CA GLU A 55 -3.81 -4.33 19.50
C GLU A 55 -3.70 -2.95 18.85
N GLY A 56 -4.54 -2.00 19.26
CA GLY A 56 -4.48 -0.61 18.81
C GLY A 56 -5.82 -0.07 18.35
N VAL A 57 -5.76 1.03 17.61
CA VAL A 57 -6.95 1.74 17.09
C VAL A 57 -7.09 1.42 15.60
N PRO A 58 -8.31 1.12 15.13
CA PRO A 58 -8.57 1.00 13.70
C PRO A 58 -8.15 2.25 12.92
N VAL A 59 -7.62 2.05 11.72
CA VAL A 59 -7.19 3.14 10.82
C VAL A 59 -7.80 2.96 9.44
N GLY A 60 -8.28 4.06 8.86
CA GLY A 60 -8.70 4.07 7.46
C GLY A 60 -7.50 3.91 6.54
N CYS A 61 -7.61 3.02 5.56
CA CYS A 61 -6.54 2.73 4.60
C CYS A 61 -7.11 2.45 3.20
N ARG A 62 -6.23 2.47 2.20
CA ARG A 62 -6.53 1.93 0.87
C ARG A 62 -6.14 0.47 0.80
N VAL A 63 -7.01 -0.33 0.21
CA VAL A 63 -6.82 -1.77 0.02
C VAL A 63 -7.03 -2.12 -1.44
N HIS A 64 -6.01 -2.66 -2.10
CA HIS A 64 -6.18 -3.34 -3.36
C HIS A 64 -6.52 -4.80 -3.09
N LEU A 65 -7.75 -5.22 -3.43
CA LEU A 65 -8.26 -6.56 -3.14
C LEU A 65 -8.29 -7.40 -4.41
N MET A 66 -7.72 -8.61 -4.35
CA MET A 66 -7.70 -9.56 -5.44
C MET A 66 -8.31 -10.89 -4.95
N HIS A 67 -9.47 -11.22 -5.49
CA HIS A 67 -10.06 -12.55 -5.32
C HIS A 67 -9.40 -13.54 -6.27
N GLU A 68 -9.38 -14.81 -5.88
CA GLU A 68 -8.79 -15.88 -6.68
C GLU A 68 -7.33 -15.61 -7.08
N ALA A 69 -6.56 -15.00 -6.18
CA ALA A 69 -5.13 -14.82 -6.36
C ALA A 69 -4.41 -16.18 -6.21
N PRO A 70 -3.53 -16.55 -7.16
CA PRO A 70 -2.86 -17.85 -7.14
C PRO A 70 -1.83 -17.92 -6.01
N VAL A 71 -1.84 -19.01 -5.27
CA VAL A 71 -0.79 -19.35 -4.31
C VAL A 71 0.20 -20.27 -5.01
N LEU A 72 1.47 -19.86 -5.06
CA LEU A 72 2.54 -20.58 -5.75
C LEU A 72 3.38 -21.40 -4.76
N ASP A 73 3.79 -22.60 -5.17
CA ASP A 73 4.83 -23.37 -4.47
C ASP A 73 6.25 -22.90 -4.84
N GLU A 74 7.26 -23.55 -4.24
CA GLU A 74 8.69 -23.28 -4.53
C GLU A 74 9.07 -23.48 -6.00
N MET A 75 8.29 -24.27 -6.75
CA MET A 75 8.47 -24.53 -8.17
C MET A 75 7.62 -23.63 -9.07
N GLN A 76 7.04 -22.55 -8.52
CA GLN A 76 6.16 -21.60 -9.23
C GLN A 76 4.90 -22.25 -9.81
N ARG A 77 4.41 -23.34 -9.20
CA ARG A 77 3.15 -23.98 -9.59
C ARG A 77 2.02 -23.50 -8.69
N VAL A 78 0.86 -23.24 -9.30
CA VAL A 78 -0.37 -22.90 -8.57
C VAL A 78 -0.83 -24.12 -7.77
N THR A 79 -0.99 -23.93 -6.47
CA THR A 79 -1.45 -24.97 -5.54
C THR A 79 -2.83 -24.67 -4.96
N ALA A 80 -3.19 -23.39 -4.88
CA ALA A 80 -4.47 -22.92 -4.37
C ALA A 80 -4.81 -21.54 -4.96
N TYR A 81 -6.03 -21.10 -4.68
CA TYR A 81 -6.50 -19.74 -4.93
C TYR A 81 -7.04 -19.18 -3.62
N LYS A 82 -6.61 -17.96 -3.27
CA LYS A 82 -7.00 -17.29 -2.02
C LYS A 82 -7.38 -15.84 -2.31
N THR A 83 -7.95 -15.17 -1.32
CA THR A 83 -8.11 -13.70 -1.39
C THR A 83 -6.82 -13.05 -0.94
N ARG A 84 -6.29 -12.14 -1.75
CA ARG A 84 -5.10 -11.34 -1.43
C ARG A 84 -5.50 -9.88 -1.27
N ALA A 85 -4.89 -9.20 -0.32
CA ALA A 85 -4.93 -7.76 -0.21
C ALA A 85 -3.53 -7.16 -0.31
N GLU A 86 -3.46 -5.96 -0.87
CA GLU A 86 -2.28 -5.11 -0.90
C GLU A 86 -2.64 -3.80 -0.20
N VAL A 87 -1.87 -3.44 0.83
CA VAL A 87 -2.13 -2.25 1.67
C VAL A 87 -0.90 -1.35 1.76
N ALA A 88 -1.11 -0.03 1.77
CA ALA A 88 -0.03 0.93 1.89
C ALA A 88 0.57 0.93 3.31
N VAL A 89 1.85 0.58 3.45
CA VAL A 89 2.57 0.45 4.73
C VAL A 89 2.54 1.77 5.52
N ILE A 90 2.59 2.91 4.83
CA ILE A 90 2.52 4.23 5.47
C ILE A 90 1.17 4.50 6.16
N GLU A 91 0.11 3.79 5.78
CA GLU A 91 -1.22 3.96 6.37
C GLU A 91 -1.48 2.95 7.49
N VAL A 92 -1.05 1.69 7.31
CA VAL A 92 -1.37 0.59 8.25
C VAL A 92 -0.22 0.24 9.21
N GLY A 93 0.99 0.75 8.96
CA GLY A 93 2.18 0.36 9.70
C GLY A 93 2.61 -1.06 9.33
N ARG A 94 2.69 -1.95 10.32
CA ARG A 94 3.16 -3.33 10.16
C ARG A 94 2.02 -4.33 10.43
N PRO A 95 1.19 -4.66 9.43
CA PRO A 95 0.12 -5.63 9.60
C PRO A 95 0.67 -6.99 10.02
N GLN A 96 -0.03 -7.71 10.88
CA GLN A 96 0.32 -9.03 11.39
C GLN A 96 -0.79 -10.05 11.09
N PRO A 97 -0.45 -11.35 10.99
CA PRO A 97 -1.43 -12.41 11.08
C PRO A 97 -2.25 -12.31 12.36
N GLY A 98 -3.57 -12.47 12.24
CA GLY A 98 -4.54 -12.26 13.32
C GLY A 98 -5.19 -10.88 13.34
N ASP A 99 -4.64 -9.91 12.61
CA ASP A 99 -5.30 -8.61 12.39
C ASP A 99 -6.46 -8.74 11.40
N GLN A 100 -7.24 -7.67 11.24
CA GLN A 100 -8.42 -7.67 10.38
C GLN A 100 -8.43 -6.51 9.38
N LEU A 101 -9.08 -6.72 8.25
CA LEU A 101 -9.43 -5.70 7.27
C LEU A 101 -10.94 -5.66 7.07
N VAL A 102 -11.50 -4.46 7.03
CA VAL A 102 -12.86 -4.23 6.55
C VAL A 102 -12.77 -3.53 5.21
N VAL A 103 -13.30 -4.15 4.15
CA VAL A 103 -13.31 -3.59 2.79
C VAL A 103 -14.72 -3.70 2.24
N ASP A 104 -15.30 -2.59 1.79
CA ASP A 104 -16.70 -2.53 1.32
C ASP A 104 -17.72 -3.14 2.30
N GLY A 105 -17.45 -3.01 3.61
CA GLY A 105 -18.31 -3.53 4.68
C GLY A 105 -18.13 -5.01 4.99
N GLU A 106 -17.25 -5.71 4.27
CA GLU A 106 -16.92 -7.11 4.51
C GLU A 106 -15.66 -7.24 5.38
N LEU A 107 -15.73 -8.13 6.39
CA LEU A 107 -14.64 -8.41 7.32
C LEU A 107 -13.77 -9.57 6.80
N TYR A 108 -12.47 -9.35 6.82
CA TYR A 108 -11.44 -10.33 6.49
C TYR A 108 -10.45 -10.46 7.64
N ASN A 109 -10.03 -11.69 7.93
CA ASN A 109 -8.93 -11.98 8.84
C ASN A 109 -7.64 -12.11 8.03
N VAL A 110 -6.57 -11.46 8.48
CA VAL A 110 -5.23 -11.62 7.95
C VAL A 110 -4.68 -12.96 8.44
N THR A 111 -4.40 -13.87 7.51
CA THR A 111 -3.92 -15.22 7.86
C THR A 111 -2.42 -15.37 7.69
N ASP A 112 -1.84 -14.70 6.69
CA ASP A 112 -0.40 -14.76 6.42
C ASP A 112 0.04 -13.58 5.53
N TYR A 113 1.34 -13.42 5.35
CA TYR A 113 1.91 -12.49 4.39
C TYR A 113 1.90 -13.07 2.98
N ALA A 114 1.63 -12.24 1.98
CA ALA A 114 1.85 -12.58 0.57
C ALA A 114 3.23 -12.07 0.16
N ASP A 115 4.25 -12.87 0.44
CA ASP A 115 5.68 -12.52 0.34
C ASP A 115 6.16 -12.10 -1.06
N ASP A 116 5.37 -12.33 -2.11
CA ASP A 116 5.69 -11.98 -3.48
C ASP A 116 5.57 -10.48 -3.80
N THR A 117 5.00 -9.68 -2.89
CA THR A 117 4.61 -8.28 -3.18
C THR A 117 5.06 -7.26 -2.13
N ASP A 118 6.01 -7.60 -1.25
CA ASP A 118 6.57 -6.63 -0.30
C ASP A 118 7.73 -5.83 -0.91
N ASP A 119 7.44 -4.59 -1.33
CA ASP A 119 8.44 -3.63 -1.81
C ASP A 119 8.79 -2.55 -0.76
N GLY A 120 8.23 -2.66 0.45
CA GLY A 120 8.38 -1.68 1.53
C GLY A 120 7.46 -0.44 1.41
N VAL A 121 6.72 -0.30 0.31
CA VAL A 121 5.68 0.72 0.10
C VAL A 121 4.30 0.11 0.33
N VAL A 122 4.09 -1.07 -0.25
CA VAL A 122 2.87 -1.86 -0.14
C VAL A 122 3.19 -3.20 0.51
N ARG A 123 2.23 -3.74 1.25
CA ARG A 123 2.31 -5.06 1.87
C ARG A 123 1.22 -5.98 1.32
N GLY A 124 1.63 -7.10 0.76
CA GLY A 124 0.75 -8.21 0.42
C GLY A 124 0.33 -9.03 1.65
N LEU A 125 -0.95 -9.36 1.72
CA LEU A 125 -1.57 -10.13 2.80
C LEU A 125 -2.51 -11.19 2.22
N TRP A 126 -2.45 -12.40 2.76
CA TRP A 126 -3.47 -13.42 2.53
C TRP A 126 -4.63 -13.24 3.49
N LEU A 127 -5.84 -13.32 2.96
CA LEU A 127 -7.08 -13.07 3.68
C LEU A 127 -8.02 -14.26 3.64
N GLU A 128 -8.74 -14.44 4.75
CA GLU A 128 -9.86 -15.37 4.84
C GLU A 128 -11.09 -14.65 5.42
N ARG A 129 -12.27 -15.09 5.00
CA ARG A 129 -13.52 -14.67 5.62
C ARG A 129 -13.67 -15.39 6.97
N PRO A 130 -14.23 -14.75 8.00
CA PRO A 130 -14.42 -15.35 9.32
C PRO A 130 -15.37 -16.55 9.31
#